data_AF-A0A397SP73-F1
#
_entry.id   AF-A0A397SP73-F1
#
_cell.length_a   1.000
_cell.length_b   1.000
_cell.length_c   1.000
_cell.angle_alpha   90.00
_cell.angle_beta   90.00
_cell.angle_gamma   90.00
#
_symmetry.space_group_name_H-M   'P 1'
#
loop_
_entity.id
_entity.type
_entity.pdbx_description
1 polymer ?
#
loop_
_entity_poly.entity_id
_entity_poly.type
_entity_poly.pdbx_seq_one_letter_code
_entity_poly.pdbx_strand_id
1 'polypeptide(L)'
;MACSQIFSGDLPELVYEILHHIQNDISTLHSCILINRAWCRLAIPLLWKDPFSSKFPKNYSFIEIYLHNLSEESKSLLNDYGINRHLFPSNILFNYISFIKCLCTRNIRCSVERWIAAVNTSTYEPTINFKRLIYRVLLNKIIENNVKLHTLKVELNVNRYHKYFDDFYDFISENPNFIVNIRNLNLHLVVKPENVSRIYFFLKFLYSHCSSISSLSCKLYFKLSTVDNNDINLTQKPLLQLIGNQKNLKKISFMLIWVVRY
;
A
#
# COMPACT_ATOMS: atom_id res chain seq x y z
N MET A 1 -17.42 -12.27 -45.77
CA MET A 1 -16.99 -11.30 -44.75
C MET A 1 -18.09 -11.17 -43.71
N ALA A 2 -17.99 -11.92 -42.61
CA ALA A 2 -19.02 -12.00 -41.57
C ALA A 2 -18.35 -12.09 -40.17
N CYS A 3 -17.36 -11.24 -39.91
CA CYS A 3 -16.62 -11.24 -38.62
C CYS A 3 -16.79 -9.94 -37.82
N SER A 4 -17.80 -9.11 -38.11
CA SER A 4 -18.06 -7.87 -37.36
C SER A 4 -19.31 -7.91 -36.47
N GLN A 5 -20.05 -9.02 -36.43
CA GLN A 5 -21.30 -9.12 -35.65
C GLN A 5 -21.22 -10.00 -34.38
N ILE A 6 -20.08 -10.66 -34.09
CA ILE A 6 -19.98 -11.55 -32.91
C ILE A 6 -19.85 -10.77 -31.59
N PHE A 7 -19.58 -9.46 -31.62
CA PHE A 7 -19.50 -8.62 -30.41
C PHE A 7 -20.56 -7.52 -30.34
N SER A 8 -21.76 -7.75 -30.89
CA SER A 8 -22.93 -6.92 -30.54
C SER A 8 -23.59 -7.37 -29.24
N GLY A 9 -23.23 -8.55 -28.72
CA GLY A 9 -23.49 -8.97 -27.35
C GLY A 9 -22.21 -8.83 -26.55
N ASP A 10 -22.08 -7.75 -25.77
CA ASP A 10 -21.10 -7.73 -24.69
C ASP A 10 -21.39 -8.99 -23.85
N LEU A 11 -20.40 -9.90 -23.72
CA LEU A 11 -20.39 -10.98 -22.75
C LEU A 11 -19.39 -10.58 -21.65
N PRO A 12 -19.75 -9.65 -20.74
CA PRO A 12 -18.84 -9.14 -19.71
C PRO A 12 -18.22 -10.27 -18.88
N GLU A 13 -18.95 -11.36 -18.69
CA GLU A 13 -18.50 -12.53 -17.93
C GLU A 13 -17.28 -13.17 -18.60
N LEU A 14 -17.32 -13.41 -19.91
CA LEU A 14 -16.19 -13.99 -20.64
C LEU A 14 -14.99 -13.03 -20.67
N VAL A 15 -15.24 -11.74 -20.89
CA VAL A 15 -14.18 -10.72 -20.85
C VAL A 15 -13.54 -10.67 -19.46
N TYR A 16 -14.36 -10.73 -18.40
CA TYR A 16 -13.89 -10.73 -17.02
C TYR A 16 -13.02 -11.95 -16.72
N GLU A 17 -13.43 -13.15 -17.13
CA GLU A 17 -12.64 -14.38 -16.97
C GLU A 17 -11.28 -14.27 -17.68
N ILE A 18 -11.27 -13.80 -18.94
CA ILE A 18 -10.03 -13.56 -19.69
C ILE A 18 -9.11 -12.60 -18.91
N LEU A 19 -9.66 -11.44 -18.51
CA LEU A 19 -8.92 -10.42 -17.75
C LEU A 19 -8.41 -10.95 -16.41
N HIS A 20 -9.15 -11.84 -15.74
CA HIS A 20 -8.76 -12.46 -14.49
C HIS A 20 -7.54 -13.37 -14.65
N HIS A 21 -7.47 -14.14 -15.74
CA HIS A 21 -6.32 -14.99 -16.05
C HIS A 21 -5.05 -14.17 -16.33
N ILE A 22 -5.18 -13.00 -16.95
CA ILE A 22 -4.05 -12.11 -17.26
C ILE A 22 -3.82 -11.02 -16.21
N GLN A 23 -4.51 -11.05 -15.06
CA GLN A 23 -4.51 -9.93 -14.10
C GLN A 23 -3.12 -9.54 -13.54
N ASN A 24 -2.16 -10.46 -13.62
CA ASN A 24 -0.78 -10.24 -13.16
C ASN A 24 0.14 -9.67 -14.26
N ASP A 25 -0.32 -9.68 -15.52
CA ASP A 25 0.37 -9.05 -16.64
C ASP A 25 -0.18 -7.64 -16.88
N ILE A 26 0.44 -6.69 -16.18
CA ILE A 26 0.09 -5.27 -16.23
C ILE A 26 0.20 -4.72 -17.66
N SER A 27 1.16 -5.19 -18.45
CA SER A 27 1.38 -4.71 -19.83
C SER A 27 0.24 -5.13 -20.76
N THR A 28 -0.21 -6.38 -20.63
CA THR A 28 -1.36 -6.88 -21.38
C THR A 28 -2.65 -6.21 -20.91
N LEU A 29 -2.86 -6.03 -19.60
CA LEU A 29 -4.01 -5.27 -19.08
C LEU A 29 -4.06 -3.82 -19.61
N HIS A 30 -2.91 -3.16 -19.77
CA HIS A 30 -2.83 -1.83 -20.39
C HIS A 30 -3.25 -1.85 -21.87
N SER A 31 -2.97 -2.93 -22.59
CA SER A 31 -3.46 -3.08 -23.97
C SER A 31 -4.97 -3.32 -23.98
N CYS A 32 -5.49 -4.07 -23.02
CA CYS A 32 -6.93 -4.35 -22.89
C CYS A 32 -7.78 -3.09 -22.67
N ILE A 33 -7.31 -2.11 -21.89
CA ILE A 33 -8.08 -0.88 -21.66
C ILE A 33 -8.29 -0.03 -22.93
N LEU A 34 -7.50 -0.27 -23.98
CA LEU A 34 -7.57 0.46 -25.25
C LEU A 34 -8.49 -0.19 -26.29
N ILE A 35 -9.00 -1.41 -26.03
CA ILE A 35 -9.83 -2.16 -26.98
C ILE A 35 -11.18 -1.46 -27.19
N ASN A 36 -11.97 -1.31 -26.13
CA ASN A 36 -13.24 -0.58 -26.14
C ASN A 36 -13.67 -0.21 -24.71
N ARG A 37 -14.82 0.47 -24.57
CA ARG A 37 -15.34 0.93 -23.27
C ARG A 37 -15.66 -0.21 -22.30
N ALA A 38 -16.11 -1.37 -22.76
CA ALA A 38 -16.44 -2.50 -21.92
C ALA A 38 -15.17 -3.11 -21.30
N TRP A 39 -14.16 -3.40 -22.14
CA TRP A 39 -12.85 -3.90 -21.68
C TRP A 39 -12.16 -2.91 -20.75
N CYS A 40 -12.22 -1.61 -21.06
CA CYS A 40 -11.69 -0.56 -20.19
C CYS A 40 -12.31 -0.60 -18.78
N ARG A 41 -13.64 -0.66 -18.68
CA ARG A 41 -14.34 -0.71 -17.38
C ARG A 41 -13.99 -1.92 -16.54
N LEU A 42 -13.76 -3.08 -17.17
CA LEU A 42 -13.42 -4.32 -16.46
C LEU A 42 -11.93 -4.41 -16.10
N ALA A 43 -11.03 -3.89 -16.94
CA ALA A 43 -9.59 -3.98 -16.74
C ALA A 43 -9.05 -2.92 -15.77
N ILE A 44 -9.65 -1.72 -15.71
CA ILE A 44 -9.20 -0.63 -14.81
C ILE A 44 -9.17 -1.06 -13.33
N PRO A 45 -10.20 -1.70 -12.75
CA PRO A 45 -10.13 -2.19 -11.36
C PRO A 45 -9.00 -3.18 -11.09
N LEU A 46 -8.61 -3.98 -12.09
CA LEU A 46 -7.51 -4.93 -11.97
C LEU A 46 -6.15 -4.23 -12.00
N LEU A 47 -5.98 -3.27 -12.92
CA LEU A 47 -4.77 -2.44 -13.01
C LEU A 47 -4.53 -1.62 -11.73
N TRP A 48 -5.60 -1.07 -11.15
CA TRP A 48 -5.54 -0.18 -9.99
C TRP A 48 -5.65 -0.91 -8.64
N LYS A 49 -5.57 -2.25 -8.66
CA LYS A 49 -5.60 -3.10 -7.46
C LYS A 49 -4.40 -2.89 -6.54
N ASP A 50 -3.21 -2.66 -7.10
CA ASP A 50 -1.94 -2.44 -6.38
C ASP A 50 -1.06 -1.39 -7.08
N PRO A 51 -1.49 -0.10 -7.11
CA PRO A 51 -0.87 0.94 -7.94
C PRO A 51 0.52 1.35 -7.45
N PHE A 52 0.86 1.04 -6.19
CA PHE A 52 2.18 1.35 -5.64
C PHE A 52 3.22 0.25 -5.91
N SER A 53 2.79 -0.95 -6.32
CA SER A 53 3.68 -2.07 -6.64
C SER A 53 4.15 -2.06 -8.09
N SER A 54 3.41 -1.41 -8.99
CA SER A 54 3.75 -1.39 -10.40
C SER A 54 5.07 -0.64 -10.62
N LYS A 55 6.02 -1.32 -11.28
CA LYS A 55 7.29 -0.72 -11.75
C LYS A 55 7.08 0.23 -12.94
N PHE A 56 5.83 0.41 -13.37
CA PHE A 56 5.39 1.14 -14.55
C PHE A 56 4.11 1.93 -14.23
N PRO A 57 3.94 3.17 -14.72
CA PRO A 57 4.90 4.03 -15.41
C PRO A 57 5.84 4.77 -14.44
N LYS A 58 7.05 5.09 -14.90
CA LYS A 58 8.12 5.75 -14.12
C LYS A 58 7.78 7.17 -13.65
N ASN A 59 6.67 7.74 -14.08
CA ASN A 59 6.31 9.15 -13.85
C ASN A 59 5.56 9.38 -12.53
N TYR A 60 5.17 8.33 -11.79
CA TYR A 60 4.44 8.43 -10.52
C TYR A 60 3.15 9.29 -10.59
N SER A 61 2.61 9.50 -11.79
CA SER A 61 1.46 10.40 -12.04
C SER A 61 0.17 9.93 -11.38
N PHE A 62 0.11 8.67 -10.93
CA PHE A 62 -0.99 8.18 -10.12
C PHE A 62 -1.11 8.90 -8.77
N ILE A 63 -0.01 9.45 -8.22
CA ILE A 63 -0.05 10.29 -7.02
C ILE A 63 -0.80 11.59 -7.33
N GLU A 64 -0.59 12.20 -8.50
CA GLU A 64 -1.31 13.41 -8.93
C GLU A 64 -2.83 13.15 -9.01
N ILE A 65 -3.22 11.98 -9.52
CA ILE A 65 -4.63 11.54 -9.53
C ILE A 65 -5.18 11.47 -8.09
N TYR A 66 -4.41 11.01 -7.11
CA TYR A 66 -4.89 10.88 -5.73
C TYR A 66 -4.97 12.24 -5.02
N LEU A 67 -4.12 13.17 -5.43
CA LEU A 67 -4.05 14.53 -4.91
C LEU A 67 -4.93 15.52 -5.69
N HIS A 68 -5.69 15.09 -6.72
CA HIS A 68 -6.46 16.03 -7.55
C HIS A 68 -7.54 16.80 -6.77
N ASN A 69 -8.22 16.13 -5.84
CA ASN A 69 -9.27 16.71 -4.99
C ASN A 69 -8.75 17.14 -3.61
N LEU A 70 -7.54 17.70 -3.56
CA LEU A 70 -7.07 18.38 -2.34
C LEU A 70 -7.82 19.69 -2.10
N SER A 71 -7.94 20.09 -0.83
CA SER A 71 -8.44 21.41 -0.46
C SER A 71 -7.49 22.50 -0.99
N GLU A 72 -8.01 23.71 -1.21
CA GLU A 72 -7.19 24.83 -1.66
C GLU A 72 -6.07 25.16 -0.67
N GLU A 73 -6.31 25.00 0.64
CA GLU A 73 -5.28 25.10 1.68
C GLU A 73 -4.15 24.08 1.48
N SER A 74 -4.51 22.81 1.25
CA SER A 74 -3.53 21.76 0.99
C SER A 74 -2.75 22.02 -0.31
N LYS A 75 -3.40 22.54 -1.35
CA LYS A 75 -2.74 22.92 -2.61
C LYS A 75 -1.80 24.11 -2.42
N SER A 76 -2.17 25.10 -1.62
CA SER A 76 -1.31 26.23 -1.27
C SER A 76 -0.04 25.74 -0.60
N LEU A 77 -0.19 24.85 0.39
CA LEU A 77 0.95 24.25 1.08
C LEU A 77 1.87 23.51 0.10
N LEU A 78 1.35 22.77 -0.88
CA LEU A 78 2.18 22.13 -1.90
C LEU A 78 2.95 23.13 -2.76
N ASN A 79 2.34 24.25 -3.14
CA ASN A 79 3.01 25.30 -3.91
C ASN A 79 4.16 25.93 -3.12
N ASP A 80 4.03 26.10 -1.80
CA ASP A 80 5.09 26.64 -0.93
C ASP A 80 6.35 25.75 -0.95
N TYR A 81 6.19 24.45 -1.20
CA TYR A 81 7.29 23.49 -1.37
C TYR A 81 7.72 23.32 -2.84
N GLY A 82 7.30 24.21 -3.74
CA GLY A 82 7.69 24.19 -5.14
C GLY A 82 7.00 23.11 -5.99
N ILE A 83 5.90 22.52 -5.51
CA ILE A 83 5.08 21.58 -6.28
C ILE A 83 3.97 22.35 -6.98
N ASN A 84 3.99 22.36 -8.31
CA ASN A 84 3.05 23.13 -9.11
C ASN A 84 1.62 22.53 -9.08
N ARG A 85 0.63 23.32 -8.68
CA ARG A 85 -0.81 22.97 -8.76
C ARG A 85 -1.31 22.51 -10.13
N HIS A 86 -0.64 22.89 -11.23
CA HIS A 86 -1.01 22.48 -12.59
C HIS A 86 -0.67 21.02 -12.91
N LEU A 87 -0.03 20.30 -11.98
CA LEU A 87 0.24 18.85 -12.10
C LEU A 87 -1.03 18.00 -11.96
N PHE A 88 -2.07 18.53 -11.32
CA PHE A 88 -3.25 17.73 -11.01
C PHE A 88 -4.26 17.68 -12.16
N PRO A 89 -4.83 16.50 -12.48
CA PRO A 89 -5.84 16.39 -13.51
C PRO A 89 -7.11 17.17 -13.11
N SER A 90 -7.71 17.86 -14.08
CA SER A 90 -8.96 18.61 -13.88
C SER A 90 -10.19 17.71 -13.73
N ASN A 91 -10.12 16.48 -14.25
CA ASN A 91 -11.18 15.49 -14.13
C ASN A 91 -10.61 14.07 -14.10
N ILE A 92 -11.29 13.17 -13.39
CA ILE A 92 -10.97 11.74 -13.35
C ILE A 92 -12.15 10.92 -13.90
N LEU A 93 -11.85 10.00 -14.81
CA LEU A 93 -12.87 9.14 -15.43
C LEU A 93 -13.43 8.08 -14.47
N PHE A 94 -12.62 7.66 -13.50
CA PHE A 94 -12.97 6.63 -12.53
C PHE A 94 -12.52 7.06 -11.14
N ASN A 95 -13.19 6.56 -10.11
CA ASN A 95 -12.67 6.63 -8.75
C ASN A 95 -11.56 5.57 -8.56
N TYR A 96 -10.37 5.87 -9.07
CA TYR A 96 -9.23 4.95 -9.06
C TYR A 96 -8.82 4.50 -7.64
N ILE A 97 -8.97 5.36 -6.63
CA ILE A 97 -8.61 5.05 -5.24
C ILE A 97 -9.48 3.91 -4.71
N SER A 98 -10.77 3.90 -5.06
CA SER A 98 -11.72 2.87 -4.61
C SER A 98 -11.37 1.44 -5.06
N PHE A 99 -10.53 1.31 -6.09
CA PHE A 99 -10.10 0.01 -6.63
C PHE A 99 -8.91 -0.60 -5.90
N ILE A 100 -8.23 0.15 -5.02
CA ILE A 100 -7.11 -0.36 -4.24
C ILE A 100 -7.55 -1.58 -3.42
N LYS A 101 -6.81 -2.68 -3.52
CA LYS A 101 -6.97 -3.87 -2.67
C LYS A 101 -5.69 -4.28 -1.96
N CYS A 102 -4.55 -3.78 -2.41
CA CYS A 102 -3.24 -4.08 -1.86
C CYS A 102 -2.57 -2.79 -1.41
N LEU A 103 -2.06 -2.78 -0.18
CA LEU A 103 -1.34 -1.65 0.38
C LEU A 103 -0.01 -2.14 0.94
N CYS A 104 1.08 -1.48 0.54
CA CYS A 104 2.42 -1.72 1.05
C CYS A 104 3.01 -0.41 1.54
N THR A 105 3.25 -0.30 2.86
CA THR A 105 3.71 0.97 3.48
C THR A 105 5.04 1.44 2.88
N ARG A 106 5.97 0.51 2.61
CA ARG A 106 7.21 0.80 1.91
C ARG A 106 6.98 1.33 0.50
N ASN A 107 6.08 0.73 -0.26
CA ASN A 107 5.85 1.13 -1.64
C ASN A 107 5.24 2.53 -1.71
N ILE A 108 4.27 2.85 -0.84
CA ILE A 108 3.71 4.21 -0.74
C ILE A 108 4.83 5.20 -0.42
N ARG A 109 5.62 4.95 0.64
CA ARG A 109 6.75 5.81 1.01
C ARG A 109 7.70 6.03 -0.16
N CYS A 110 8.13 4.95 -0.81
CA CYS A 110 9.05 5.03 -1.94
C CYS A 110 8.43 5.77 -3.14
N SER A 111 7.15 5.61 -3.41
CA SER A 111 6.46 6.33 -4.48
C SER A 111 6.35 7.82 -4.17
N VAL A 112 6.04 8.19 -2.92
CA VAL A 112 6.04 9.59 -2.46
C VAL A 112 7.41 10.22 -2.60
N GLU A 113 8.45 9.57 -2.09
CA GLU A 113 9.82 10.08 -2.17
C GLU A 113 10.27 10.31 -3.62
N ARG A 114 9.94 9.38 -4.52
CA ARG A 114 10.32 9.48 -5.94
C ARG A 114 9.47 10.47 -6.72
N TRP A 115 8.17 10.56 -6.43
CA TRP A 115 7.31 11.57 -7.03
C TRP A 115 7.78 12.97 -6.65
N ILE A 116 8.01 13.23 -5.36
CA ILE A 116 8.55 14.52 -4.89
C ILE A 116 9.87 14.85 -5.58
N ALA A 117 10.79 13.88 -5.70
CA ALA A 117 12.05 14.09 -6.40
C ALA A 117 11.87 14.38 -7.91
N ALA A 118 10.80 13.89 -8.53
CA ALA A 118 10.52 14.11 -9.94
C ALA A 118 9.82 15.45 -10.22
N VAL A 119 8.98 15.94 -9.30
CA VAL A 119 8.17 17.16 -9.50
C VAL A 119 8.74 18.39 -8.81
N ASN A 120 9.63 18.22 -7.84
CA ASN A 120 10.24 19.36 -7.14
C ASN A 120 11.17 20.11 -8.08
N THR A 121 10.80 21.34 -8.42
CA THR A 121 11.62 22.25 -9.24
C THR A 121 12.52 23.15 -8.39
N SER A 122 12.42 23.09 -7.06
CA SER A 122 13.27 23.90 -6.17
C SER A 122 14.68 23.34 -6.04
N THR A 123 15.64 24.22 -5.71
CA THR A 123 17.04 23.84 -5.46
C THR A 123 17.24 23.14 -4.11
N TYR A 124 16.25 23.20 -3.22
CA TYR A 124 16.32 22.62 -1.88
C TYR A 124 15.72 21.21 -1.85
N GLU A 125 16.39 20.29 -1.14
CA GLU A 125 15.85 18.96 -0.96
C GLU A 125 14.62 19.02 -0.02
N PRO A 126 13.46 18.45 -0.41
CA PRO A 126 12.28 18.48 0.42
C PRO A 126 12.50 17.71 1.72
N THR A 127 12.09 18.33 2.83
CA THR A 127 12.33 17.79 4.17
C THR A 127 11.60 16.45 4.37
N ILE A 128 12.10 15.63 5.30
CA ILE A 128 11.41 14.39 5.69
C ILE A 128 9.99 14.65 6.21
N ASN A 129 9.75 15.78 6.84
CA ASN A 129 8.42 16.14 7.36
C ASN A 129 7.44 16.42 6.22
N PHE A 130 7.89 17.08 5.15
CA PHE A 130 7.06 17.28 3.97
C PHE A 130 6.74 15.95 3.27
N LYS A 131 7.73 15.08 3.08
CA LYS A 131 7.52 13.74 2.50
C LYS A 131 6.51 12.91 3.33
N ARG A 132 6.57 13.01 4.67
CA ARG A 132 5.61 12.38 5.59
C ARG A 132 4.21 12.98 5.52
N LEU A 133 4.10 14.30 5.32
CA LEU A 133 2.81 14.95 5.13
C LEU A 133 2.10 14.38 3.89
N ILE A 134 2.78 14.29 2.75
CA ILE A 134 2.21 13.68 1.53
C ILE A 134 1.79 12.24 1.78
N TYR A 135 2.64 11.46 2.47
CA TYR A 135 2.30 10.09 2.86
C TYR A 135 1.00 10.01 3.68
N ARG A 136 0.84 10.85 4.71
CA ARG A 136 -0.38 10.93 5.53
C ARG A 136 -1.60 11.35 4.70
N VAL A 137 -1.46 12.35 3.84
CA VAL A 137 -2.53 12.81 2.94
C VAL A 137 -3.01 11.68 2.02
N LEU A 138 -2.09 10.90 1.45
CA LEU A 138 -2.44 9.74 0.63
C LEU A 138 -3.18 8.66 1.43
N LEU A 139 -2.75 8.38 2.67
CA LEU A 139 -3.44 7.44 3.55
C LEU A 139 -4.88 7.91 3.85
N ASN A 140 -5.06 9.20 4.17
CA ASN A 140 -6.39 9.76 4.43
C ASN A 140 -7.31 9.65 3.21
N LYS A 141 -6.79 9.94 2.01
CA LYS A 141 -7.54 9.78 0.76
C LYS A 141 -8.01 8.34 0.54
N ILE A 142 -7.23 7.35 0.95
CA ILE A 142 -7.63 5.93 0.85
C ILE A 142 -8.86 5.63 1.73
N ILE A 143 -8.91 6.20 2.95
CA ILE A 143 -10.06 6.01 3.85
C ILE A 143 -11.29 6.78 3.39
N GLU A 144 -11.13 8.04 2.96
CA GLU A 144 -12.22 8.86 2.41
C GLU A 144 -12.98 8.15 1.28
N ASN A 145 -12.30 7.26 0.55
CA ASN A 145 -12.86 6.49 -0.55
C ASN A 145 -13.38 5.10 -0.14
N ASN A 146 -13.58 4.84 1.15
CA ASN A 146 -14.16 3.60 1.70
C ASN A 146 -13.46 2.32 1.20
N VAL A 147 -12.14 2.37 1.05
CA VAL A 147 -11.35 1.25 0.51
C VAL A 147 -11.43 0.03 1.42
N LYS A 148 -11.90 -1.09 0.86
CA LYS A 148 -11.89 -2.41 1.52
C LYS A 148 -10.61 -3.17 1.15
N LEU A 149 -9.62 -3.11 2.03
CA LEU A 149 -8.31 -3.71 1.80
C LEU A 149 -8.34 -5.24 1.90
N HIS A 150 -7.68 -5.91 0.96
CA HIS A 150 -7.52 -7.36 0.97
C HIS A 150 -6.12 -7.78 1.44
N THR A 151 -5.10 -7.05 1.01
CA THR A 151 -3.69 -7.34 1.31
C THR A 151 -3.02 -6.15 1.96
N LEU A 152 -2.44 -6.36 3.14
CA LEU A 152 -1.64 -5.38 3.83
C LEU A 152 -0.19 -5.87 3.95
N LYS A 153 0.76 -5.02 3.56
CA LYS A 153 2.20 -5.25 3.74
C LYS A 153 2.79 -4.11 4.56
N VAL A 154 3.37 -4.43 5.70
CA VAL A 154 3.96 -3.42 6.61
C VAL A 154 5.44 -3.70 6.76
N GLU A 155 6.25 -2.69 6.49
CA GLU A 155 7.68 -2.70 6.75
C GLU A 155 8.03 -1.73 7.89
N LEU A 156 8.76 -2.22 8.88
CA LEU A 156 9.41 -1.40 9.91
C LEU A 156 10.92 -1.50 9.75
N ASN A 157 11.53 -0.37 9.41
CA ASN A 157 12.98 -0.21 9.36
C ASN A 157 13.42 0.77 10.47
N VAL A 158 14.63 0.60 11.00
CA VAL A 158 15.10 1.31 12.20
C VAL A 158 15.88 2.59 11.90
N ASN A 159 16.08 2.91 10.61
CA ASN A 159 16.69 4.16 10.19
C ASN A 159 15.66 5.31 10.22
N ARG A 160 15.94 6.42 9.52
CA ARG A 160 15.05 7.61 9.46
C ARG A 160 13.62 7.29 8.99
N TYR A 161 13.37 6.10 8.45
CA TYR A 161 12.06 5.67 7.96
C TYR A 161 11.09 5.15 9.04
N HIS A 162 11.53 4.96 10.29
CA HIS A 162 10.61 4.56 11.37
C HIS A 162 9.44 5.55 11.54
N LYS A 163 9.64 6.84 11.24
CA LYS A 163 8.58 7.85 11.32
C LYS A 163 7.40 7.58 10.40
N TYR A 164 7.62 6.97 9.23
CA TYR A 164 6.52 6.57 8.33
C TYR A 164 5.73 5.39 8.88
N PHE A 165 6.40 4.50 9.63
CA PHE A 165 5.71 3.44 10.34
C PHE A 165 4.86 4.03 11.46
N ASP A 166 5.41 4.98 12.23
CA ASP A 166 4.66 5.69 13.28
C ASP A 166 3.43 6.40 12.68
N ASP A 167 3.62 7.14 11.57
CA ASP A 167 2.52 7.78 10.83
C ASP A 167 1.44 6.78 10.37
N PHE A 168 1.86 5.60 9.91
CA PHE A 168 0.92 4.54 9.51
C PHE A 168 0.21 3.92 10.71
N TYR A 169 0.94 3.72 11.81
CA TYR A 169 0.39 3.14 13.02
C TYR A 169 -0.63 4.07 13.67
N ASP A 170 -0.34 5.36 13.77
CA ASP A 170 -1.28 6.40 14.21
C ASP A 170 -2.55 6.34 13.35
N PHE A 171 -2.37 6.36 12.03
CA PHE A 171 -3.46 6.33 11.06
C PHE A 171 -4.39 5.12 11.21
N ILE A 172 -3.85 3.89 11.32
CA ILE A 172 -4.70 2.71 11.50
C ILE A 172 -5.30 2.65 12.91
N SER A 173 -4.64 3.23 13.90
CA SER A 173 -5.16 3.29 15.28
C SER A 173 -6.37 4.22 15.37
N GLU A 174 -6.35 5.34 14.65
CA GLU A 174 -7.50 6.24 14.48
C GLU A 174 -8.61 5.60 13.64
N ASN A 175 -8.26 4.63 12.77
CA ASN A 175 -9.18 4.04 11.80
C ASN A 175 -9.12 2.49 11.79
N PRO A 176 -9.47 1.80 12.88
CA PRO A 176 -9.29 0.34 13.00
C PRO A 176 -10.08 -0.47 11.97
N ASN A 177 -11.23 0.06 11.53
CA ASN A 177 -12.06 -0.55 10.48
C ASN A 177 -11.32 -0.69 9.14
N PHE A 178 -10.24 0.06 8.92
CA PHE A 178 -9.44 -0.02 7.70
C PHE A 178 -8.78 -1.40 7.50
N ILE A 179 -8.41 -2.08 8.59
CA ILE A 179 -7.64 -3.33 8.54
C ILE A 179 -8.46 -4.58 8.93
N VAL A 180 -9.69 -4.43 9.42
CA VAL A 180 -10.49 -5.54 9.99
C VAL A 180 -10.74 -6.70 9.01
N ASN A 181 -10.86 -6.38 7.71
CA ASN A 181 -11.23 -7.34 6.66
C ASN A 181 -10.03 -7.84 5.83
N ILE A 182 -8.80 -7.55 6.24
CA ILE A 182 -7.63 -8.02 5.49
C ILE A 182 -7.55 -9.55 5.50
N ARG A 183 -7.20 -10.12 4.36
CA ARG A 183 -7.04 -11.57 4.19
C ARG A 183 -5.59 -12.00 4.09
N ASN A 184 -4.74 -11.11 3.59
CA ASN A 184 -3.30 -11.34 3.44
C ASN A 184 -2.52 -10.31 4.24
N LEU A 185 -1.74 -10.75 5.22
CA LEU A 185 -0.88 -9.89 6.01
C LEU A 185 0.59 -10.28 5.78
N ASN A 186 1.42 -9.32 5.35
CA ASN A 186 2.86 -9.51 5.24
C ASN A 186 3.60 -8.50 6.13
N LEU A 187 4.32 -9.00 7.11
CA LEU A 187 5.10 -8.18 8.04
C LEU A 187 6.59 -8.35 7.76
N HIS A 188 7.29 -7.23 7.64
CA HIS A 188 8.75 -7.17 7.49
C HIS A 188 9.29 -6.25 8.58
N LEU A 189 9.71 -6.83 9.71
CA LEU A 189 10.05 -6.08 10.91
C LEU A 189 11.52 -6.27 11.26
N VAL A 190 12.27 -5.17 11.32
CA VAL A 190 13.63 -5.17 11.87
C VAL A 190 13.55 -4.93 13.36
N VAL A 191 13.96 -5.92 14.15
CA VAL A 191 13.89 -5.92 15.62
C VAL A 191 15.23 -5.44 16.19
N LYS A 192 15.15 -4.41 17.03
CA LYS A 192 16.25 -3.88 17.84
C LYS A 192 15.72 -3.38 19.19
N PRO A 193 16.56 -3.27 20.24
CA PRO A 193 16.10 -2.82 21.55
C PRO A 193 15.31 -1.51 21.50
N GLU A 194 15.75 -0.54 20.70
CA GLU A 194 15.09 0.77 20.61
C GLU A 194 13.68 0.77 20.00
N ASN A 195 13.24 -0.33 19.37
CA ASN A 195 11.93 -0.41 18.73
C ASN A 195 11.08 -1.64 19.11
N VAL A 196 11.56 -2.51 20.01
CA VAL A 196 10.83 -3.71 20.46
C VAL A 196 9.46 -3.33 21.03
N SER A 197 9.37 -2.32 21.89
CA SER A 197 8.08 -1.86 22.45
C SER A 197 7.11 -1.42 21.35
N ARG A 198 7.60 -0.71 20.34
CA ARG A 198 6.79 -0.28 19.19
C ARG A 198 6.25 -1.48 18.40
N ILE A 199 7.10 -2.47 18.14
CA ILE A 199 6.70 -3.71 17.47
C ILE A 199 5.65 -4.46 18.29
N TYR A 200 5.88 -4.58 19.60
CA TYR A 200 4.94 -5.20 20.53
C TYR A 200 3.57 -4.55 20.47
N PHE A 201 3.48 -3.22 20.60
CA PHE A 201 2.19 -2.51 20.56
C PHE A 201 1.50 -2.62 19.20
N PHE A 202 2.26 -2.54 18.10
CA PHE A 202 1.71 -2.72 16.76
C PHE A 202 1.15 -4.13 16.54
N LEU A 203 1.91 -5.17 16.90
CA LEU A 203 1.42 -6.56 16.81
C LEU A 203 0.22 -6.80 17.73
N LYS A 204 0.23 -6.16 18.91
CA LYS A 204 -0.89 -6.18 19.84
C LYS A 204 -2.15 -5.59 19.23
N PHE A 205 -2.02 -4.42 18.61
CA PHE A 205 -3.10 -3.77 17.89
C PHE A 205 -3.62 -4.62 16.73
N LEU A 206 -2.73 -5.27 15.97
CA LEU A 206 -3.14 -6.15 14.88
C LEU A 206 -3.94 -7.35 15.39
N TYR A 207 -3.51 -8.03 16.46
CA TYR A 207 -4.25 -9.19 16.96
C TYR A 207 -5.65 -8.81 17.47
N SER A 208 -5.82 -7.61 18.03
CA SER A 208 -7.11 -7.19 18.59
C SER A 208 -8.11 -6.75 17.53
N HIS A 209 -7.67 -6.39 16.33
CA HIS A 209 -8.53 -5.86 15.28
C HIS A 209 -8.61 -6.72 14.01
N CYS A 210 -7.68 -7.66 13.80
CA CYS A 210 -7.67 -8.54 12.63
C CYS A 210 -8.09 -9.97 13.01
N SER A 211 -9.19 -10.46 12.45
CA SER A 211 -9.70 -11.82 12.65
C SER A 211 -9.99 -12.58 11.33
N SER A 212 -9.75 -11.93 10.18
CA SER A 212 -10.06 -12.44 8.85
C SER A 212 -8.83 -12.91 8.05
N ILE A 213 -7.65 -12.98 8.68
CA ILE A 213 -6.41 -13.31 7.97
C ILE A 213 -6.40 -14.78 7.57
N SER A 214 -6.22 -15.02 6.27
CA SER A 214 -6.11 -16.35 5.67
C SER A 214 -4.69 -16.70 5.23
N SER A 215 -3.85 -15.69 4.98
CA SER A 215 -2.43 -15.84 4.68
C SER A 215 -1.61 -14.86 5.50
N LEU A 216 -0.72 -15.38 6.34
CA LEU A 216 0.22 -14.62 7.14
C LEU A 216 1.66 -14.91 6.72
N SER A 217 2.41 -13.88 6.36
CA SER A 217 3.86 -13.95 6.24
C SER A 217 4.48 -12.98 7.23
N CYS A 218 5.43 -13.45 8.04
CA CYS A 218 6.20 -12.57 8.91
C CYS A 218 7.70 -12.85 8.76
N LYS A 219 8.45 -11.79 8.48
CA LYS A 219 9.91 -11.81 8.42
C LYS A 219 10.43 -10.91 9.53
N LEU A 220 11.08 -11.51 10.50
CA LEU A 220 11.71 -10.80 11.62
C LEU A 220 13.22 -10.83 11.42
N TYR A 221 13.83 -9.64 11.44
CA TYR A 221 15.27 -9.47 11.27
C TYR A 221 15.85 -9.03 12.61
N PHE A 222 16.55 -9.94 13.27
CA PHE A 222 17.24 -9.69 14.52
C PHE A 222 18.69 -9.29 14.23
N LYS A 223 19.12 -8.17 14.80
CA LYS A 223 20.52 -7.79 14.76
C LYS A 223 21.22 -8.43 15.96
N LEU A 224 22.07 -9.44 15.70
CA LEU A 224 22.55 -10.40 16.70
C LEU A 224 23.25 -9.75 17.90
N SER A 225 23.95 -8.64 17.67
CA SER A 225 24.79 -8.00 18.68
C SER A 225 23.99 -7.13 19.67
N THR A 226 22.67 -7.04 19.55
CA THR A 226 21.88 -6.05 20.32
C THR A 226 20.62 -6.59 20.97
N VAL A 227 20.06 -7.72 20.54
CA VAL A 227 18.72 -8.17 20.98
C VAL A 227 18.85 -9.31 21.98
N ASP A 228 18.18 -9.21 23.13
CA ASP A 228 18.17 -10.28 24.15
C ASP A 228 16.97 -11.24 24.00
N ASN A 229 16.91 -12.28 24.84
CA ASN A 229 15.80 -13.24 24.83
C ASN A 229 14.45 -12.61 25.24
N ASN A 230 14.46 -11.56 26.05
CA ASN A 230 13.23 -10.87 26.46
C ASN A 230 12.64 -10.10 25.29
N ASP A 231 13.47 -9.40 24.52
CA ASP A 231 13.07 -8.68 23.31
C ASP A 231 12.43 -9.62 22.28
N ILE A 232 13.03 -10.80 22.10
CA ILE A 232 12.48 -11.84 21.22
C ILE A 232 11.11 -12.28 21.72
N ASN A 233 11.00 -12.61 23.01
CA ASN A 233 9.74 -13.06 23.61
C ASN A 233 8.63 -11.99 23.51
N LEU A 234 8.99 -10.71 23.67
CA LEU A 234 8.06 -9.58 23.52
C LEU A 234 7.51 -9.48 22.10
N THR A 235 8.29 -9.79 21.08
CA THR A 235 7.79 -9.78 19.68
C THR A 235 7.03 -11.05 19.31
N GLN A 236 7.43 -12.21 19.83
CA GLN A 236 6.81 -13.49 19.49
C GLN A 236 5.43 -13.69 20.13
N LYS A 237 5.24 -13.29 21.40
CA LYS A 237 3.99 -13.55 22.12
C LYS A 237 2.75 -12.91 21.45
N PRO A 238 2.73 -11.61 21.11
CA PRO A 238 1.61 -11.00 20.38
C PRO A 238 1.38 -11.61 19.01
N LEU A 239 2.46 -12.08 18.37
CA LEU A 239 2.39 -12.70 17.05
C LEU A 239 1.74 -14.09 17.11
N LEU A 240 2.04 -14.89 18.15
CA LEU A 240 1.32 -16.14 18.41
C LEU A 240 -0.16 -15.90 18.70
N GLN A 241 -0.49 -14.84 19.44
CA GLN A 241 -1.88 -14.42 19.68
C GLN A 241 -2.58 -14.01 18.38
N LEU A 242 -1.89 -13.26 17.51
CA LEU A 242 -2.40 -12.92 16.19
C LEU A 242 -2.75 -14.17 15.38
N ILE A 243 -1.89 -15.18 15.37
CA ILE A 243 -2.15 -16.45 14.69
C ILE A 243 -3.36 -17.16 15.31
N GLY A 244 -3.37 -17.29 16.64
CA GLY A 244 -4.42 -18.01 17.37
C GLY A 244 -5.82 -17.39 17.23
N ASN A 245 -5.91 -16.10 16.92
CA ASN A 245 -7.19 -15.40 16.73
C ASN A 245 -7.80 -15.60 15.32
N GLN A 246 -7.10 -16.24 14.37
CA GLN A 246 -7.57 -16.36 13.00
C GLN A 246 -8.41 -17.63 12.79
N LYS A 247 -9.65 -17.47 12.31
CA LYS A 247 -10.55 -18.62 12.06
C LYS A 247 -10.28 -19.35 10.74
N ASN A 248 -9.71 -18.67 9.75
CA ASN A 248 -9.59 -19.15 8.36
C ASN A 248 -8.15 -19.17 7.85
N LEU A 249 -7.17 -19.35 8.74
CA LEU A 249 -5.75 -19.30 8.38
C LEU A 249 -5.35 -20.53 7.57
N LYS A 250 -4.99 -20.32 6.30
CA LYS A 250 -4.63 -21.38 5.34
C LYS A 250 -3.13 -21.42 5.05
N LYS A 251 -2.45 -20.28 5.14
CA LYS A 251 -1.02 -20.15 4.84
C LYS A 251 -0.32 -19.36 5.91
N ILE A 252 0.79 -19.91 6.39
CA ILE A 252 1.68 -19.27 7.36
C ILE A 252 3.11 -19.42 6.84
N SER A 253 3.87 -18.32 6.88
CA SER A 253 5.30 -18.31 6.55
C SER A 253 6.05 -17.47 7.57
N PHE A 254 6.98 -18.08 8.28
CA PHE A 254 7.88 -17.39 9.20
C PHE A 254 9.31 -17.45 8.70
N MET A 255 9.99 -16.32 8.75
CA MET A 255 11.42 -16.23 8.47
C MET A 255 12.06 -15.43 9.59
N LEU A 256 12.86 -16.08 10.42
CA LEU A 256 13.69 -15.46 11.45
C LEU A 256 15.08 -15.31 10.85
N ILE A 257 15.53 -14.07 10.62
CA ILE A 257 16.83 -13.79 10.04
C ILE A 257 17.70 -13.13 11.09
N TRP A 258 18.82 -13.76 11.34
CA TRP A 258 19.85 -13.32 12.25
C TRP A 258 20.95 -12.64 11.44
N VAL A 259 21.03 -11.31 11.52
CA VAL A 259 22.04 -10.53 10.80
C VAL A 259 23.28 -10.42 11.69
N VAL A 260 24.28 -11.25 11.41
CA VAL A 260 25.65 -11.11 11.92
C VAL A 260 26.37 -10.19 10.94
N ARG A 261 26.82 -9.01 11.39
CA ARG A 261 27.83 -8.26 10.62
C ARG A 261 29.20 -8.63 11.17
N TYR A 262 30.03 -9.16 10.27
CA TYR A 262 31.49 -9.06 10.32
C TYR A 262 31.91 -7.59 10.27
#